data_AF-A0A2K3D2V8-F1
#
_entry.id   AF-A0A2K3D2V8-F1
#
_cell.length_a   1.000
_cell.length_b   1.000
_cell.length_c   1.000
_cell.angle_alpha   90.00
_cell.angle_beta   90.00
_cell.angle_gamma   90.00
#
_symmetry.space_group_name_H-M   'P 1'
#
loop_
_entity.id
_entity.type
_entity.pdbx_description
1 polymer ?
#
loop_
_entity_poly.entity_id
_entity_poly.type
_entity_poly.pdbx_seq_one_letter_code
_entity_poly.pdbx_strand_id
1 'polypeptide(L)'
;MPVRARFLSALLVGLVGLASAQTQPTFPFCQCVRSTSTSRYEVVDAPAVALKAGYWCVQLRVKEQCDKPKNPCCNADLYKIELLAQSGCVGSRMTASYGYSAASLVEVPSVPTWEVPDAAPEGAAVLKLVRLGLNTSTADGMYICYKALSGSCKKPEQVCLPGATGQCQLSLFNTDSSCCPTETFPLPPPPSPPPPSPPPPSPPPPSPPPPSPPPPSPPPPSPPPPPSPPPPCVVCYNLASAGFSFNNRTCVLFAGFTNGLLTQDWMFQEGLILEPFVCTQATPNFVQICATYASAEVAQEAADYISADDFSLVELMWDYMRLRRYLCGGQGSLQFSSESDCINPLLYNSRACALEQTPFPFCECDKTPGTMPFGVDYYYSEPANSKFCFTVLAVTPNDPSSSCGKITTIKKVEFNIQDSVKRQIKAVVDASGKTLRTAWGSLGDNTFKITPLSWTLPQLTAAPQQICIITTGAELSDLCVGGGCTASVFDDSQKCCPTSTSQLEPVVPDDAFRSFP
;
A
#
# COMPACT_ATOMS: atom_id res chain seq x y z
N MET A 1 -79.72 53.97 -8.43
CA MET A 1 -79.61 54.32 -7.00
C MET A 1 -79.05 53.12 -6.26
N PRO A 2 -78.06 53.29 -5.37
CA PRO A 2 -76.94 52.36 -5.25
C PRO A 2 -76.92 51.58 -3.94
N VAL A 3 -76.30 50.40 -3.94
CA VAL A 3 -75.84 49.73 -2.71
C VAL A 3 -74.35 49.43 -2.87
N ARG A 4 -73.57 49.97 -1.93
CA ARG A 4 -72.11 49.79 -1.79
C ARG A 4 -71.77 48.32 -1.59
N ALA A 5 -70.85 47.79 -2.39
CA ALA A 5 -70.16 46.52 -2.11
C ALA A 5 -68.65 46.76 -2.06
N ARG A 6 -68.02 46.20 -1.04
CA ARG A 6 -66.60 46.35 -0.66
C ARG A 6 -65.70 45.73 -1.74
N PHE A 7 -64.66 46.46 -2.14
CA PHE A 7 -63.56 45.90 -2.93
C PHE A 7 -62.62 45.11 -2.01
N LEU A 8 -62.61 43.79 -2.14
CA LEU A 8 -61.50 42.92 -1.74
C LEU A 8 -60.67 42.63 -3.01
N SER A 9 -59.48 43.20 -3.08
CA SER A 9 -58.47 42.78 -4.06
C SER A 9 -57.59 41.72 -3.40
N ALA A 10 -57.88 40.46 -3.67
CA ALA A 10 -56.98 39.34 -3.42
C ALA A 10 -56.06 39.20 -4.65
N LEU A 11 -54.80 39.62 -4.53
CA LEU A 11 -53.77 39.25 -5.51
C LEU A 11 -53.20 37.88 -5.08
N LEU A 12 -53.50 36.83 -5.86
CA LEU A 12 -52.75 35.59 -5.84
C LEU A 12 -51.33 35.86 -6.35
N VAL A 13 -50.33 35.75 -5.47
CA VAL A 13 -48.94 35.56 -5.89
C VAL A 13 -48.71 34.05 -6.00
N GLY A 14 -48.59 33.56 -7.24
CA GLY A 14 -48.21 32.19 -7.50
C GLY A 14 -46.76 31.95 -7.06
N LEU A 15 -46.58 31.07 -6.06
CA LEU A 15 -45.30 30.46 -5.74
C LEU A 15 -44.94 29.48 -6.86
N VAL A 16 -44.13 29.92 -7.83
CA VAL A 16 -43.34 28.99 -8.65
C VAL A 16 -42.15 28.57 -7.80
N GLY A 17 -42.30 27.46 -7.08
CA GLY A 17 -41.17 26.77 -6.48
C GLY A 17 -40.26 26.26 -7.58
N LEU A 18 -39.10 26.89 -7.76
CA LEU A 18 -37.98 26.30 -8.48
C LEU A 18 -37.50 25.10 -7.66
N ALA A 19 -38.03 23.92 -7.96
CA ALA A 19 -37.41 22.68 -7.54
C ALA A 19 -36.05 22.59 -8.26
N SER A 20 -34.99 22.93 -7.53
CA SER A 20 -33.62 22.59 -7.96
C SER A 20 -33.57 21.08 -8.15
N ALA A 21 -33.41 20.62 -9.39
CA ALA A 21 -33.05 19.23 -9.66
C ALA A 21 -31.69 18.97 -9.00
N GLN A 22 -31.69 18.47 -7.77
CA GLN A 22 -30.48 17.97 -7.14
C GLN A 22 -30.05 16.73 -7.92
N THR A 23 -29.04 16.88 -8.77
CA THR A 23 -28.35 15.76 -9.41
C THR A 23 -27.88 14.82 -8.31
N GLN A 24 -28.41 13.59 -8.30
CA GLN A 24 -28.01 12.56 -7.36
C GLN A 24 -26.48 12.40 -7.38
N PRO A 25 -25.81 12.31 -6.22
CA PRO A 25 -24.35 12.16 -6.18
C PRO A 25 -23.94 10.88 -6.89
N THR A 26 -23.08 10.99 -7.90
CA THR A 26 -22.58 9.84 -8.66
C THR A 26 -21.33 9.28 -8.02
N PHE A 27 -21.24 7.95 -7.92
CA PHE A 27 -20.05 7.26 -7.46
C PHE A 27 -18.81 7.63 -8.32
N PRO A 28 -17.61 7.78 -7.71
CA PRO A 28 -17.36 7.85 -6.28
C PRO A 28 -17.94 9.11 -5.64
N PHE A 29 -18.40 8.99 -4.39
CA PHE A 29 -19.12 10.03 -3.63
C PHE A 29 -18.20 11.13 -3.08
N CYS A 30 -17.28 11.63 -3.91
CA CYS A 30 -16.35 12.72 -3.62
C CYS A 30 -16.08 13.57 -4.87
N GLN A 31 -15.33 14.67 -4.74
CA GLN A 31 -14.96 15.52 -5.87
C GLN A 31 -13.56 15.14 -6.39
N CYS A 32 -13.49 14.69 -7.63
CA CYS A 32 -12.26 14.20 -8.25
C CYS A 32 -12.43 14.05 -9.78
N VAL A 33 -11.32 13.92 -10.51
CA VAL A 33 -11.32 13.70 -11.96
C VAL A 33 -11.67 12.23 -12.25
N ARG A 34 -12.92 11.98 -12.67
CA ARG A 34 -13.48 10.63 -12.86
C ARG A 34 -13.12 9.95 -14.18
N SER A 35 -12.51 10.68 -15.11
CA SER A 35 -12.37 10.18 -16.49
C SER A 35 -11.23 9.18 -16.63
N THR A 36 -11.53 8.04 -17.24
CA THR A 36 -10.54 7.03 -17.62
C THR A 36 -9.58 7.53 -18.71
N SER A 37 -10.01 8.48 -19.55
CA SER A 37 -9.17 9.13 -20.58
C SER A 37 -8.00 9.96 -20.01
N THR A 38 -8.08 10.31 -18.72
CA THR A 38 -7.06 11.11 -18.03
C THR A 38 -6.12 10.29 -17.16
N SER A 39 -6.33 8.97 -17.07
CA SER A 39 -5.54 8.04 -16.25
C SER A 39 -4.85 7.01 -17.15
N ARG A 40 -3.63 6.59 -16.76
CA ARG A 40 -2.97 5.44 -17.38
C ARG A 40 -3.49 4.12 -16.83
N TYR A 41 -4.04 4.09 -15.62
CA TYR A 41 -4.64 2.89 -15.07
C TYR A 41 -6.01 2.62 -15.69
N GLU A 42 -6.23 1.37 -16.08
CA GLU A 42 -7.51 0.77 -16.38
C GLU A 42 -7.61 -0.60 -15.70
N VAL A 43 -8.84 -1.08 -15.52
CA VAL A 43 -9.13 -2.39 -14.99
C VAL A 43 -9.61 -3.30 -16.11
N VAL A 44 -8.99 -4.48 -16.18
CA VAL A 44 -9.34 -5.52 -17.14
C VAL A 44 -9.78 -6.79 -16.41
N ASP A 45 -10.53 -7.63 -17.12
CA ASP A 45 -11.04 -8.88 -16.58
C ASP A 45 -9.88 -9.81 -16.19
N ALA A 46 -9.90 -10.26 -14.93
CA ALA A 46 -8.99 -11.30 -14.50
C ALA A 46 -9.42 -12.63 -15.15
N PRO A 47 -8.54 -13.33 -15.90
CA PRO A 47 -8.90 -14.61 -16.48
C PRO A 47 -9.36 -15.60 -15.40
N ALA A 48 -10.38 -16.41 -15.72
CA ALA A 48 -11.02 -17.37 -14.79
C ALA A 48 -10.04 -18.36 -14.12
N VAL A 49 -8.83 -18.51 -14.68
CA VAL A 49 -7.74 -19.38 -14.21
C VAL A 49 -7.07 -18.86 -12.94
N ALA A 50 -7.28 -17.60 -12.53
CA ALA A 50 -6.61 -17.00 -11.36
C ALA A 50 -7.30 -17.24 -10.00
N LEU A 51 -8.44 -17.94 -9.97
CA LEU A 51 -9.29 -18.02 -8.78
C LEU A 51 -8.90 -19.23 -7.89
N LYS A 52 -8.05 -19.01 -6.88
CA LYS A 52 -8.09 -19.86 -5.68
C LYS A 52 -9.54 -19.92 -5.17
N ALA A 53 -9.99 -21.07 -4.66
CA ALA A 53 -11.35 -21.24 -4.15
C ALA A 53 -11.75 -20.12 -3.16
N GLY A 54 -12.60 -19.20 -3.62
CA GLY A 54 -13.21 -18.13 -2.82
C GLY A 54 -12.62 -16.72 -2.95
N TYR A 55 -11.61 -16.47 -3.80
CA TYR A 55 -11.20 -15.11 -4.16
C TYR A 55 -11.96 -14.64 -5.41
N TRP A 56 -12.20 -13.33 -5.54
CA TRP A 56 -12.54 -12.67 -6.81
C TRP A 56 -11.54 -11.54 -7.04
N CYS A 57 -11.08 -11.39 -8.28
CA CYS A 57 -9.97 -10.51 -8.61
C CYS A 57 -10.30 -9.58 -9.77
N VAL A 58 -9.65 -8.43 -9.77
CA VAL A 58 -9.54 -7.54 -10.92
C VAL A 58 -8.07 -7.44 -11.32
N GLN A 59 -7.77 -7.30 -12.61
CA GLN A 59 -6.40 -7.08 -13.06
C GLN A 59 -6.23 -5.60 -13.43
N LEU A 60 -5.16 -4.99 -12.93
CA LEU A 60 -4.75 -3.65 -13.32
C LEU A 60 -3.95 -3.70 -14.62
N ARG A 61 -4.21 -2.73 -15.49
CA ARG A 61 -3.42 -2.50 -16.69
C ARG A 61 -3.00 -1.05 -16.75
N VAL A 62 -1.76 -0.81 -17.17
CA VAL A 62 -1.21 0.54 -17.34
C VAL A 62 -1.02 0.80 -18.82
N LYS A 63 -1.81 1.72 -19.36
CA LYS A 63 -1.64 2.24 -20.72
C LYS A 63 -0.25 2.84 -20.88
N GLU A 64 0.31 2.76 -22.07
CA GLU A 64 1.56 3.45 -22.39
C GLU A 64 1.44 4.97 -22.16
N GLN A 65 0.28 5.54 -22.49
CA GLN A 65 -0.04 6.96 -22.32
C GLN A 65 -1.55 7.18 -22.14
N CYS A 66 -1.95 8.26 -21.46
CA CYS A 66 -3.35 8.69 -21.45
C CYS A 66 -3.73 9.46 -22.70
N ASP A 67 -5.03 9.50 -23.02
CA ASP A 67 -5.57 10.36 -24.09
C ASP A 67 -5.33 11.85 -23.82
N LYS A 68 -5.14 12.23 -22.54
CA LYS A 68 -4.79 13.59 -22.11
C LYS A 68 -3.47 13.60 -21.32
N PRO A 69 -2.30 13.55 -22.00
CA PRO A 69 -0.99 13.39 -21.36
C PRO A 69 -0.61 14.53 -20.40
N LYS A 70 -1.12 15.74 -20.64
CA LYS A 70 -0.86 16.93 -19.82
C LYS A 70 -1.74 17.01 -18.57
N ASN A 71 -2.70 16.11 -18.41
CA ASN A 71 -3.56 16.09 -17.23
C ASN A 71 -2.75 15.55 -16.03
N PRO A 72 -2.84 16.17 -14.84
CA PRO A 72 -2.11 15.71 -13.65
C PRO A 72 -2.47 14.28 -13.24
N CYS A 73 -3.65 13.77 -13.62
CA CYS A 73 -4.04 12.40 -13.35
C CYS A 73 -3.35 11.34 -14.22
N CYS A 74 -2.59 11.76 -15.24
CA CYS A 74 -2.04 10.80 -16.18
C CYS A 74 -0.94 9.93 -15.56
N ASN A 75 -0.06 10.53 -14.78
CA ASN A 75 1.03 9.84 -14.10
C ASN A 75 0.85 9.84 -12.57
N ALA A 76 -0.39 9.97 -12.11
CA ALA A 76 -0.68 9.90 -10.69
C ALA A 76 -0.36 8.50 -10.13
N ASP A 77 -0.07 8.42 -8.84
CA ASP A 77 0.08 7.15 -8.15
C ASP A 77 -1.28 6.44 -7.98
N LEU A 78 -1.24 5.17 -7.58
CA LEU A 78 -2.42 4.39 -7.23
C LEU A 78 -2.35 3.99 -5.76
N TYR A 79 -3.11 4.72 -4.95
CA TYR A 79 -3.13 4.61 -3.49
C TYR A 79 -4.31 3.80 -2.97
N LYS A 80 -5.49 3.96 -3.56
CA LYS A 80 -6.74 3.40 -3.04
C LYS A 80 -7.62 2.91 -4.18
N ILE A 81 -8.35 1.84 -3.94
CA ILE A 81 -9.45 1.37 -4.77
C ILE A 81 -10.73 1.34 -3.94
N GLU A 82 -11.82 1.82 -4.51
CA GLU A 82 -13.15 1.78 -3.90
C GLU A 82 -14.10 1.00 -4.81
N LEU A 83 -14.89 0.10 -4.22
CA LEU A 83 -15.96 -0.63 -4.90
C LEU A 83 -17.30 -0.06 -4.46
N LEU A 84 -18.17 0.23 -5.43
CA LEU A 84 -19.56 0.55 -5.14
C LEU A 84 -20.29 -0.74 -4.75
N ALA A 85 -20.79 -0.76 -3.52
CA ALA A 85 -21.28 -1.97 -2.88
C ALA A 85 -22.69 -1.80 -2.29
N GLN A 86 -23.33 -2.92 -1.97
CA GLN A 86 -24.62 -2.93 -1.29
C GLN A 86 -24.43 -2.64 0.20
N SER A 87 -25.25 -1.74 0.76
CA SER A 87 -25.18 -1.39 2.19
C SER A 87 -25.52 -2.57 3.12
N GLY A 88 -26.28 -3.55 2.65
CA GLY A 88 -26.53 -4.82 3.37
C GLY A 88 -25.27 -5.68 3.59
N CYS A 89 -24.17 -5.37 2.90
CA CYS A 89 -22.89 -6.05 3.09
C CYS A 89 -22.02 -5.45 4.18
N VAL A 90 -22.36 -4.25 4.67
CA VAL A 90 -21.60 -3.55 5.73
C VAL A 90 -21.50 -4.45 6.97
N GLY A 91 -20.28 -4.62 7.46
CA GLY A 91 -19.97 -5.53 8.57
C GLY A 91 -19.51 -6.93 8.16
N SER A 92 -19.57 -7.28 6.87
CA SER A 92 -18.91 -8.49 6.36
C SER A 92 -17.38 -8.35 6.48
N ARG A 93 -16.70 -9.39 6.99
CA ARG A 93 -15.23 -9.37 7.08
C ARG A 93 -14.64 -9.79 5.76
N MET A 94 -13.86 -8.89 5.17
CA MET A 94 -13.19 -9.08 3.89
C MET A 94 -11.68 -9.11 4.13
N THR A 95 -10.97 -9.92 3.36
CA THR A 95 -9.53 -9.78 3.16
C THR A 95 -9.27 -9.41 1.70
N ALA A 96 -8.10 -8.83 1.45
CA ALA A 96 -7.64 -8.61 0.10
C ALA A 96 -6.19 -9.07 -0.04
N SER A 97 -5.80 -9.37 -1.27
CA SER A 97 -4.45 -9.76 -1.64
C SER A 97 -4.11 -9.20 -3.00
N TYR A 98 -2.83 -9.00 -3.28
CA TYR A 98 -2.36 -8.57 -4.60
C TYR A 98 -1.17 -9.42 -5.05
N GLY A 99 -0.95 -9.51 -6.36
CA GLY A 99 0.16 -10.24 -6.94
C GLY A 99 0.04 -10.34 -8.46
N TYR A 100 1.07 -10.87 -9.12
CA TYR A 100 1.09 -11.01 -10.58
C TYR A 100 0.56 -12.38 -11.05
N SER A 101 0.25 -13.28 -10.12
CA SER A 101 -0.39 -14.56 -10.39
C SER A 101 -1.14 -15.08 -9.17
N ALA A 102 -2.06 -16.03 -9.37
CA ALA A 102 -2.78 -16.70 -8.29
C ALA A 102 -1.86 -17.41 -7.27
N ALA A 103 -0.67 -17.81 -7.73
CA ALA A 103 0.37 -18.44 -6.91
C ALA A 103 1.15 -17.41 -6.05
N SER A 104 1.20 -16.15 -6.48
CA SER A 104 2.00 -15.08 -5.86
C SER A 104 1.16 -14.03 -5.12
N LEU A 105 -0.10 -14.33 -4.80
CA LEU A 105 -0.96 -13.42 -4.02
C LEU A 105 -0.43 -13.24 -2.59
N VAL A 106 -0.09 -11.99 -2.25
CA VAL A 106 0.33 -11.53 -0.92
C VAL A 106 -0.81 -10.73 -0.30
N GLU A 107 -1.11 -10.91 0.99
CA GLU A 107 -2.10 -10.09 1.67
C GLU A 107 -1.71 -8.60 1.62
N VAL A 108 -2.67 -7.76 1.23
CA VAL A 108 -2.46 -6.31 1.30
C VAL A 108 -2.27 -5.88 2.77
N PRO A 109 -1.40 -4.91 3.06
CA PRO A 109 -1.15 -4.45 4.43
C PRO A 109 -2.37 -3.78 5.07
N SER A 110 -3.35 -3.41 4.25
CA SER A 110 -4.60 -2.77 4.60
C SER A 110 -5.74 -3.78 4.45
N VAL A 111 -6.52 -3.91 5.52
CA VAL A 111 -7.77 -4.69 5.47
C VAL A 111 -8.83 -3.84 4.76
N PRO A 112 -9.64 -4.43 3.84
CA PRO A 112 -10.75 -3.71 3.26
C PRO A 112 -11.75 -3.24 4.32
N THR A 113 -12.18 -1.98 4.24
CA THR A 113 -13.09 -1.36 5.21
C THR A 113 -14.37 -0.89 4.54
N TRP A 114 -15.48 -0.90 5.27
CA TRP A 114 -16.77 -0.41 4.81
C TRP A 114 -16.98 1.04 5.18
N GLU A 115 -17.62 1.79 4.29
CA GLU A 115 -18.09 3.15 4.55
C GLU A 115 -19.49 3.33 3.95
N VAL A 116 -20.33 4.11 4.61
CA VAL A 116 -21.61 4.57 4.07
C VAL A 116 -21.54 6.09 3.99
N PRO A 117 -21.16 6.67 2.84
CA PRO A 117 -21.06 8.11 2.69
C PRO A 117 -22.44 8.77 2.81
N ASP A 118 -22.53 9.95 3.45
CA ASP A 118 -23.79 10.70 3.58
C ASP A 118 -24.41 11.05 2.21
N ALA A 119 -23.57 11.19 1.19
CA ALA A 119 -23.96 11.45 -0.18
C ALA A 119 -24.36 10.18 -0.97
N ALA A 120 -24.24 8.98 -0.39
CA ALA A 120 -24.61 7.76 -1.08
C ALA A 120 -26.15 7.60 -1.11
N PRO A 121 -26.72 7.11 -2.24
CA PRO A 121 -28.14 6.80 -2.30
C PRO A 121 -28.49 5.66 -1.35
N GLU A 122 -29.77 5.55 -0.98
CA GLU A 122 -30.25 4.47 -0.12
C GLU A 122 -29.88 3.09 -0.71
N GLY A 123 -29.37 2.19 0.14
CA GLY A 123 -28.92 0.87 -0.29
C GLY A 123 -27.47 0.81 -0.78
N ALA A 124 -26.76 1.94 -0.92
CA ALA A 124 -25.37 1.98 -1.33
C ALA A 124 -24.39 2.10 -0.15
N ALA A 125 -23.25 1.44 -0.30
CA ALA A 125 -22.08 1.56 0.56
C ALA A 125 -20.82 1.51 -0.31
N VAL A 126 -19.67 1.73 0.31
CA VAL A 126 -18.36 1.66 -0.35
C VAL A 126 -17.47 0.67 0.39
N LEU A 127 -16.92 -0.30 -0.34
CA LEU A 127 -15.84 -1.15 0.16
C LEU A 127 -14.51 -0.54 -0.29
N LYS A 128 -13.70 -0.12 0.67
CA LYS A 128 -12.45 0.62 0.45
C LYS A 128 -11.24 -0.26 0.73
N LEU A 129 -10.28 -0.27 -0.19
CA LEU A 129 -8.96 -0.81 0.03
C LEU A 129 -7.92 0.29 -0.25
N VAL A 130 -7.17 0.67 0.77
CA VAL A 130 -6.24 1.81 0.76
C VAL A 130 -4.78 1.34 0.79
N ARG A 131 -3.80 2.25 0.70
CA ARG A 131 -2.37 1.94 0.87
C ARG A 131 -1.86 0.87 -0.11
N LEU A 132 -2.37 0.88 -1.33
CA LEU A 132 -1.89 0.02 -2.40
C LEU A 132 -0.42 0.33 -2.72
N GLY A 133 -0.04 1.61 -2.70
CA GLY A 133 1.36 2.04 -2.89
C GLY A 133 1.89 1.71 -4.29
N LEU A 134 1.00 1.67 -5.28
CA LEU A 134 1.30 1.30 -6.65
C LEU A 134 1.53 2.55 -7.49
N ASN A 135 2.21 2.38 -8.61
CA ASN A 135 2.42 3.43 -9.59
C ASN A 135 2.35 2.83 -11.01
N THR A 136 2.59 3.64 -12.03
CA THR A 136 2.51 3.22 -13.43
C THR A 136 3.55 2.16 -13.80
N SER A 137 4.62 2.00 -13.02
CA SER A 137 5.65 0.97 -13.23
C SER A 137 5.33 -0.34 -12.52
N THR A 138 4.55 -0.30 -11.43
CA THR A 138 4.28 -1.48 -10.57
C THR A 138 2.86 -2.00 -10.64
N ALA A 139 1.94 -1.26 -11.27
CA ALA A 139 0.54 -1.66 -11.35
C ALA A 139 0.24 -2.58 -12.55
N ASP A 140 1.05 -2.56 -13.61
CA ASP A 140 0.72 -3.27 -14.85
C ASP A 140 0.72 -4.78 -14.66
N GLY A 141 -0.34 -5.44 -15.12
CA GLY A 141 -0.53 -6.89 -14.99
C GLY A 141 -0.89 -7.38 -13.59
N MET A 142 -0.96 -6.51 -12.59
CA MET A 142 -1.15 -6.92 -11.20
C MET A 142 -2.62 -7.22 -10.87
N TYR A 143 -2.85 -8.33 -10.18
CA TYR A 143 -4.16 -8.70 -9.65
C TYR A 143 -4.41 -8.03 -8.30
N ILE A 144 -5.61 -7.50 -8.10
CA ILE A 144 -6.17 -7.14 -6.79
C ILE A 144 -7.34 -8.08 -6.53
N CYS A 145 -7.20 -8.92 -5.51
CA CYS A 145 -8.14 -9.96 -5.15
C CYS A 145 -8.79 -9.67 -3.80
N TYR A 146 -10.07 -9.98 -3.68
CA TYR A 146 -10.83 -9.90 -2.45
C TYR A 146 -11.37 -11.28 -2.10
N LYS A 147 -11.54 -11.54 -0.80
CA LYS A 147 -12.19 -12.75 -0.29
C LYS A 147 -13.02 -12.42 0.93
N ALA A 148 -14.24 -12.94 0.97
CA ALA A 148 -15.07 -12.88 2.15
C ALA A 148 -14.61 -13.93 3.16
N LEU A 149 -14.32 -13.49 4.38
CA LEU A 149 -13.99 -14.36 5.51
C LEU A 149 -15.25 -14.74 6.29
N SER A 150 -16.16 -13.79 6.49
CA SER A 150 -17.44 -14.00 7.17
C SER A 150 -18.43 -12.88 6.85
N GLY A 151 -19.72 -13.09 7.09
CA GLY A 151 -20.77 -12.07 6.90
C GLY A 151 -21.81 -12.43 5.84
N SER A 152 -22.65 -11.45 5.53
CA SER A 152 -23.85 -11.58 4.69
C SER A 152 -23.54 -11.67 3.20
N CYS A 153 -22.42 -11.09 2.76
CA CYS A 153 -22.00 -11.07 1.36
C CYS A 153 -20.72 -11.88 1.18
N LYS A 154 -20.82 -13.00 0.45
CA LYS A 154 -19.72 -13.95 0.23
C LYS A 154 -19.20 -13.96 -1.20
N LYS A 155 -19.98 -13.47 -2.15
CA LYS A 155 -19.68 -13.47 -3.58
C LYS A 155 -19.73 -12.05 -4.14
N PRO A 156 -18.99 -11.75 -5.23
CA PRO A 156 -18.95 -10.41 -5.79
C PRO A 156 -20.32 -9.91 -6.25
N GLU A 157 -21.22 -10.78 -6.73
CA GLU A 157 -22.58 -10.38 -7.16
C GLU A 157 -23.45 -9.88 -6.00
N GLN A 158 -23.13 -10.31 -4.78
CA GLN A 158 -23.79 -9.85 -3.56
C GLN A 158 -23.17 -8.55 -3.05
N VAL A 159 -21.85 -8.39 -3.22
CA VAL A 159 -21.12 -7.21 -2.77
C VAL A 159 -21.42 -6.02 -3.66
N CYS A 160 -21.32 -6.18 -4.98
CA CYS A 160 -21.37 -5.09 -5.94
C CYS A 160 -22.77 -4.48 -6.08
N LEU A 161 -22.81 -3.19 -6.42
CA LEU A 161 -24.03 -2.46 -6.75
C LEU A 161 -23.87 -1.75 -8.11
N PRO A 162 -24.73 -2.02 -9.11
CA PRO A 162 -25.75 -3.07 -9.15
C PRO A 162 -25.16 -4.45 -9.47
N GLY A 163 -25.03 -5.33 -8.47
CA GLY A 163 -24.49 -6.68 -8.68
C GLY A 163 -25.40 -7.62 -9.47
N ALA A 164 -26.71 -7.36 -9.49
CA ALA A 164 -27.71 -8.16 -10.21
C ALA A 164 -27.57 -8.11 -11.73
N THR A 165 -26.89 -7.09 -12.28
CA THR A 165 -26.63 -6.97 -13.72
C THR A 165 -25.34 -7.69 -14.14
N GLY A 166 -24.69 -8.42 -13.22
CA GLY A 166 -23.41 -9.07 -13.48
C GLY A 166 -22.29 -8.06 -13.73
N GLN A 167 -22.39 -6.86 -13.16
CA GLN A 167 -21.38 -5.82 -13.28
C GLN A 167 -21.05 -5.26 -11.90
N CYS A 168 -19.85 -4.71 -11.78
CA CYS A 168 -19.39 -4.05 -10.57
C CYS A 168 -18.71 -2.74 -10.94
N GLN A 169 -18.97 -1.70 -10.16
CA GLN A 169 -18.36 -0.40 -10.38
C GLN A 169 -17.23 -0.18 -9.36
N LEU A 170 -16.09 0.30 -9.86
CA LEU A 170 -14.93 0.62 -9.04
C LEU A 170 -14.40 2.01 -9.38
N SER A 171 -13.63 2.59 -8.46
CA SER A 171 -12.84 3.79 -8.72
C SER A 171 -11.45 3.65 -8.11
N LEU A 172 -10.44 4.05 -8.89
CA LEU A 172 -9.03 4.01 -8.51
C LEU A 172 -8.58 5.42 -8.10
N PHE A 173 -7.88 5.58 -6.99
CA PHE A 173 -7.53 6.87 -6.42
C PHE A 173 -6.02 7.03 -6.24
N ASN A 174 -5.53 8.22 -6.57
CA ASN A 174 -4.21 8.67 -6.18
C ASN A 174 -4.15 9.05 -4.69
N THR A 175 -2.94 9.30 -4.16
CA THR A 175 -2.74 9.61 -2.73
C THR A 175 -3.59 10.80 -2.27
N ASP A 176 -3.70 11.84 -3.10
CA ASP A 176 -4.45 13.06 -2.76
C ASP A 176 -5.96 12.96 -3.05
N SER A 177 -6.41 11.82 -3.57
CA SER A 177 -7.82 11.59 -3.99
C SER A 177 -8.37 12.59 -5.02
N SER A 178 -7.50 13.32 -5.73
CA SER A 178 -7.87 14.26 -6.78
C SER A 178 -8.20 13.58 -8.12
N CYS A 179 -7.65 12.38 -8.34
CA CYS A 179 -7.83 11.56 -9.53
C CYS A 179 -8.58 10.29 -9.15
N CYS A 180 -9.67 10.00 -9.85
CA CYS A 180 -10.57 8.91 -9.51
C CYS A 180 -11.20 8.23 -10.73
N PRO A 181 -10.41 7.79 -11.75
CA PRO A 181 -10.95 7.08 -12.90
C PRO A 181 -11.92 6.00 -12.43
N THR A 182 -13.15 6.07 -12.94
CA THR A 182 -14.26 5.23 -12.51
C THR A 182 -14.65 4.31 -13.65
N GLU A 183 -14.72 3.02 -13.35
CA GLU A 183 -14.88 1.97 -14.34
C GLU A 183 -15.93 0.96 -13.89
N THR A 184 -16.52 0.29 -14.87
CA THR A 184 -17.45 -0.82 -14.66
C THR A 184 -16.84 -2.06 -15.29
N PHE A 185 -16.74 -3.13 -14.52
CA PHE A 185 -16.19 -4.40 -14.98
C PHE A 185 -17.26 -5.50 -14.86
N PRO A 186 -17.30 -6.47 -15.79
CA PRO A 186 -18.20 -7.61 -15.71
C PRO A 186 -17.79 -8.57 -14.60
N LEU A 187 -18.78 -9.21 -13.99
CA LEU A 187 -18.59 -10.31 -13.04
C LEU A 187 -18.62 -11.65 -13.82
N PRO A 188 -17.81 -12.65 -13.42
CA PRO A 188 -17.83 -13.96 -14.05
C PRO A 188 -19.22 -14.60 -13.92
N PRO A 189 -19.71 -15.33 -14.95
CA PRO A 189 -21.00 -16.00 -14.89
C PRO A 189 -21.01 -17.06 -13.77
N PRO A 190 -22.14 -17.27 -13.08
CA PRO A 190 -22.24 -18.27 -12.04
C PRO A 190 -21.97 -19.68 -12.62
N PRO A 191 -21.29 -20.57 -11.87
CA PRO A 191 -21.03 -21.92 -12.34
C PRO A 191 -22.35 -22.67 -12.58
N SER A 192 -22.47 -23.31 -13.74
CA SER A 192 -23.62 -24.14 -14.10
C SER A 192 -23.83 -25.26 -13.07
N PRO A 193 -25.09 -25.62 -12.73
CA PRO A 193 -25.36 -26.74 -11.85
C PRO A 193 -24.78 -28.04 -12.45
N PRO A 194 -24.26 -28.95 -11.61
CA PRO A 194 -23.73 -30.22 -12.10
C PRO A 194 -24.85 -31.00 -12.82
N PRO A 195 -24.57 -31.63 -13.97
CA PRO A 195 -25.57 -32.42 -14.68
C PRO A 195 -26.05 -33.58 -13.78
N PRO A 196 -27.33 -33.98 -13.88
CA PRO A 196 -27.86 -35.11 -13.13
C PRO A 196 -27.06 -36.37 -13.46
N SER A 197 -26.65 -37.11 -12.43
CA SER A 197 -25.88 -38.34 -12.58
C SER A 197 -26.61 -39.34 -13.50
N PRO A 198 -25.94 -39.90 -14.52
CA PRO A 198 -26.55 -40.91 -15.36
C PRO A 198 -26.87 -42.18 -14.54
N PRO A 199 -27.96 -42.90 -14.87
CA PRO A 199 -28.27 -44.19 -14.24
C PRO A 199 -27.12 -45.19 -14.48
N PRO A 200 -26.84 -46.08 -13.50
CA PRO A 200 -25.76 -47.05 -13.61
C PRO A 200 -25.99 -47.98 -14.82
N PRO A 201 -24.97 -48.19 -15.68
CA PRO A 201 -25.10 -49.09 -16.82
C PRO A 201 -25.20 -50.54 -16.36
N SER A 202 -26.08 -51.30 -17.02
CA SER A 202 -26.23 -52.74 -16.83
C SER A 202 -24.96 -53.49 -17.25
N PRO A 203 -24.61 -54.62 -16.58
CA PRO A 203 -23.41 -55.39 -16.90
C PRO A 203 -23.49 -55.97 -18.32
N PRO A 204 -22.41 -55.91 -19.12
CA PRO A 204 -22.41 -56.47 -20.46
C PRO A 204 -22.32 -58.01 -20.40
N PRO A 205 -22.95 -58.72 -21.37
CA PRO A 205 -22.79 -60.16 -21.51
C PRO A 205 -21.38 -60.52 -22.02
N PRO A 206 -20.88 -61.74 -21.73
CA PRO A 206 -19.57 -62.18 -22.16
C PRO A 206 -19.52 -62.31 -23.69
N SER A 207 -18.51 -61.69 -24.30
CA SER A 207 -18.26 -61.75 -25.74
C SER A 207 -17.50 -63.03 -26.13
N PRO A 208 -17.76 -63.60 -27.32
CA PRO A 208 -17.07 -64.78 -27.85
C PRO A 208 -15.61 -64.47 -28.27
N PRO A 209 -14.76 -65.50 -28.42
CA PRO A 209 -13.36 -65.32 -28.78
C PRO A 209 -13.20 -64.80 -30.22
N PRO A 210 -12.23 -63.90 -30.47
CA PRO A 210 -12.00 -63.34 -31.80
C PRO A 210 -11.25 -64.32 -32.72
N PRO A 211 -11.48 -64.25 -34.05
CA PRO A 211 -10.69 -64.99 -35.02
C PRO A 211 -9.30 -64.37 -35.21
N SER A 212 -8.36 -65.21 -35.62
CA SER A 212 -6.94 -64.87 -35.81
C SER A 212 -6.73 -63.79 -36.89
N PRO A 213 -5.85 -62.80 -36.67
CA PRO A 213 -5.56 -61.76 -37.65
C PRO A 213 -4.56 -62.23 -38.74
N PRO A 214 -4.60 -61.63 -39.94
CA PRO A 214 -3.62 -61.85 -40.99
C PRO A 214 -2.26 -61.22 -40.65
N PRO A 215 -1.16 -61.66 -41.32
CA PRO A 215 0.19 -61.19 -41.01
C PRO A 215 0.38 -59.70 -41.31
N PRO A 216 1.11 -58.97 -40.45
CA PRO A 216 1.30 -57.52 -40.60
C PRO A 216 2.38 -57.18 -41.64
N SER A 217 2.12 -56.13 -42.39
CA SER A 217 3.09 -55.43 -43.24
C SER A 217 4.24 -54.87 -42.39
N PRO A 218 5.47 -54.76 -42.96
CA PRO A 218 6.62 -54.26 -42.22
C PRO A 218 6.39 -52.81 -41.75
N PRO A 219 6.75 -52.49 -40.49
CA PRO A 219 6.58 -51.15 -39.96
C PRO A 219 7.57 -50.18 -40.63
N PRO A 220 7.18 -48.93 -40.87
CA PRO A 220 8.11 -47.88 -41.28
C PRO A 220 9.20 -47.70 -40.20
N PRO A 221 10.42 -47.27 -40.59
CA PRO A 221 11.50 -47.05 -39.65
C PRO A 221 11.08 -46.00 -38.61
N SER A 222 11.20 -46.36 -37.33
CA SER A 222 10.90 -45.46 -36.22
C SER A 222 11.76 -44.20 -36.31
N PRO A 223 11.17 -43.00 -36.17
CA PRO A 223 11.97 -41.79 -36.02
C PRO A 223 12.87 -41.92 -34.77
N PRO A 224 14.07 -41.30 -34.80
CA PRO A 224 14.95 -41.31 -33.63
C PRO A 224 14.22 -40.73 -32.41
N PRO A 225 14.43 -41.28 -31.21
CA PRO A 225 13.83 -40.76 -30.00
C PRO A 225 14.24 -39.29 -29.80
N PRO A 226 13.32 -38.41 -29.38
CA PRO A 226 13.66 -37.03 -29.10
C PRO A 226 14.76 -36.97 -28.02
N PRO A 227 15.65 -35.97 -28.08
CA PRO A 227 16.69 -35.80 -27.06
C PRO A 227 16.05 -35.65 -25.68
N SER A 228 16.65 -36.29 -24.66
CA SER A 228 16.21 -36.14 -23.28
C SER A 228 16.27 -34.66 -22.88
N PRO A 229 15.25 -34.13 -22.18
CA PRO A 229 15.28 -32.76 -21.71
C PRO A 229 16.44 -32.55 -20.71
N PRO A 230 17.04 -31.35 -20.68
CA PRO A 230 18.08 -31.02 -19.71
C PRO A 230 17.55 -31.10 -18.26
N PRO A 231 18.42 -31.38 -17.28
CA PRO A 231 18.02 -31.43 -15.88
C PRO A 231 17.66 -30.03 -15.35
N PRO A 232 16.64 -29.93 -14.47
CA PRO A 232 16.27 -28.66 -13.87
C PRO A 232 17.34 -28.13 -12.91
N CYS A 233 17.40 -26.81 -12.75
CA CYS A 233 18.38 -26.11 -11.93
C CYS A 233 17.68 -25.26 -10.86
N VAL A 234 17.96 -25.53 -9.58
CA VAL A 234 17.42 -24.75 -8.45
C VAL A 234 18.39 -23.64 -8.10
N VAL A 235 17.91 -22.40 -8.17
CA VAL A 235 18.70 -21.20 -7.89
C VAL A 235 18.09 -20.42 -6.74
N CYS A 236 18.94 -19.99 -5.82
CA CYS A 236 18.58 -19.22 -4.64
C CYS A 236 19.29 -17.87 -4.59
N TYR A 237 18.54 -16.81 -4.27
CA TYR A 237 19.06 -15.47 -4.02
C TYR A 237 19.01 -15.17 -2.53
N ASN A 238 20.14 -14.74 -1.99
CA ASN A 238 20.31 -14.42 -0.58
C ASN A 238 20.52 -12.93 -0.44
N LEU A 239 19.66 -12.26 0.31
CA LEU A 239 19.80 -10.87 0.66
C LEU A 239 20.15 -10.76 2.14
N ALA A 240 21.29 -10.13 2.45
CA ALA A 240 21.77 -9.95 3.80
C ALA A 240 22.12 -8.48 4.10
N SER A 241 22.00 -8.09 5.37
CA SER A 241 22.34 -6.75 5.86
C SER A 241 22.65 -6.77 7.35
N ALA A 242 23.59 -5.93 7.78
CA ALA A 242 23.88 -5.70 9.19
C ALA A 242 22.99 -4.60 9.82
N GLY A 243 22.33 -3.76 9.02
CA GLY A 243 21.58 -2.59 9.47
C GLY A 243 20.05 -2.72 9.43
N PHE A 244 19.54 -3.87 8.96
CA PHE A 244 18.10 -4.11 8.80
C PHE A 244 17.72 -5.48 9.36
N SER A 245 16.64 -5.51 10.16
CA SER A 245 16.06 -6.77 10.63
C SER A 245 15.06 -7.30 9.61
N PHE A 246 15.46 -8.31 8.85
CA PHE A 246 14.54 -8.99 7.95
C PHE A 246 13.51 -9.85 8.69
N ASN A 247 12.45 -10.20 7.97
CA ASN A 247 11.38 -11.06 8.42
C ASN A 247 10.73 -11.75 7.21
N ASN A 248 9.81 -12.68 7.48
CA ASN A 248 9.11 -13.45 6.45
C ASN A 248 8.42 -12.56 5.41
N ARG A 249 7.91 -11.39 5.81
CA ARG A 249 7.26 -10.45 4.90
C ARG A 249 8.26 -9.84 3.92
N THR A 250 9.46 -9.48 4.38
CA THR A 250 10.51 -8.95 3.51
C THR A 250 10.98 -10.00 2.51
N CYS A 251 11.09 -11.25 2.95
CA CYS A 251 11.45 -12.39 2.11
C CYS A 251 10.42 -12.64 0.98
N VAL A 252 9.13 -12.57 1.30
CA VAL A 252 8.05 -12.74 0.31
C VAL A 252 7.97 -11.56 -0.65
N LEU A 253 8.19 -10.32 -0.18
CA LEU A 253 8.27 -9.15 -1.05
C LEU A 253 9.46 -9.24 -2.02
N PHE A 254 10.59 -9.72 -1.53
CA PHE A 254 11.76 -9.98 -2.36
C PHE A 254 11.46 -11.01 -3.45
N ALA A 255 10.82 -12.14 -3.10
CA ALA A 255 10.38 -13.14 -4.08
C ALA A 255 9.41 -12.57 -5.12
N GLY A 256 8.41 -11.80 -4.68
CA GLY A 256 7.41 -11.20 -5.56
C GLY A 256 7.99 -10.19 -6.54
N PHE A 257 8.93 -9.35 -6.07
CA PHE A 257 9.62 -8.40 -6.94
C PHE A 257 10.49 -9.11 -7.98
N THR A 258 11.30 -10.08 -7.56
CA THR A 258 12.17 -10.85 -8.47
C THR A 258 11.37 -11.57 -9.55
N ASN A 259 10.23 -12.17 -9.20
CA ASN A 259 9.32 -12.76 -10.17
C ASN A 259 8.76 -11.72 -11.15
N GLY A 260 8.31 -10.56 -10.65
CA GLY A 260 7.79 -9.48 -11.48
C GLY A 260 8.82 -8.98 -12.50
N LEU A 261 10.06 -8.79 -12.05
CA LEU A 261 11.17 -8.36 -12.90
C LEU A 261 11.44 -9.37 -14.03
N LEU A 262 11.57 -10.66 -13.70
CA LEU A 262 11.85 -11.70 -14.68
C LEU A 262 10.69 -11.97 -15.65
N THR A 263 9.48 -11.53 -15.32
CA THR A 263 8.30 -11.64 -16.20
C THR A 263 8.10 -10.45 -17.14
N GLN A 264 8.76 -9.30 -16.89
CA GLN A 264 8.58 -8.10 -17.73
C GLN A 264 9.41 -8.12 -19.01
N ASP A 265 10.52 -8.85 -19.05
CA ASP A 265 11.37 -8.91 -20.23
C ASP A 265 11.00 -10.06 -21.17
N TRP A 266 10.76 -9.69 -22.42
CA TRP A 266 10.48 -10.54 -23.60
C TRP A 266 11.48 -11.69 -23.83
N MET A 267 12.57 -11.74 -23.05
CA MET A 267 13.57 -12.81 -23.04
C MET A 267 13.09 -14.10 -22.37
N PHE A 268 12.15 -14.05 -21.41
CA PHE A 268 11.65 -15.27 -20.73
C PHE A 268 10.26 -15.65 -21.26
N GLN A 269 10.23 -16.28 -22.44
CA GLN A 269 9.02 -16.93 -22.94
C GLN A 269 8.51 -18.02 -21.96
N GLU A 270 7.20 -18.25 -21.99
CA GLU A 270 6.49 -19.22 -21.15
C GLU A 270 7.19 -20.60 -21.10
N GLY A 271 7.46 -21.11 -19.89
CA GLY A 271 7.85 -22.51 -19.66
C GLY A 271 9.30 -22.78 -19.23
N LEU A 272 10.14 -21.75 -19.07
CA LEU A 272 11.55 -21.92 -18.68
C LEU A 272 11.80 -21.83 -17.15
N ILE A 273 10.93 -21.14 -16.42
CA ILE A 273 10.86 -21.22 -14.95
C ILE A 273 9.78 -22.24 -14.60
N LEU A 274 10.20 -23.39 -14.10
CA LEU A 274 9.32 -24.48 -13.69
C LEU A 274 8.60 -24.14 -12.38
N GLU A 275 9.32 -23.49 -11.45
CA GLU A 275 8.78 -23.00 -10.19
C GLU A 275 9.30 -21.59 -9.90
N PRO A 276 8.41 -20.61 -9.61
CA PRO A 276 8.80 -19.23 -9.40
C PRO A 276 9.58 -19.05 -8.09
N PHE A 277 10.18 -17.87 -7.92
CA PHE A 277 10.83 -17.52 -6.66
C PHE A 277 9.82 -17.57 -5.50
N VAL A 278 10.16 -18.34 -4.47
CA VAL A 278 9.43 -18.40 -3.20
C VAL A 278 10.38 -18.16 -2.04
N CYS A 279 9.87 -17.62 -0.94
CA CYS A 279 10.64 -17.49 0.29
C CYS A 279 10.96 -18.87 0.87
N THR A 280 12.25 -19.19 0.99
CA THR A 280 12.73 -20.45 1.58
C THR A 280 13.27 -20.24 2.98
N GLN A 281 13.87 -19.07 3.26
CA GLN A 281 14.45 -18.76 4.56
C GLN A 281 14.31 -17.28 4.92
N ALA A 282 13.95 -16.99 6.17
CA ALA A 282 13.93 -15.64 6.69
C ALA A 282 14.46 -15.61 8.13
N THR A 283 15.54 -14.88 8.33
CA THR A 283 16.12 -14.59 9.65
C THR A 283 16.21 -13.07 9.84
N PRO A 284 16.52 -12.55 11.03
CA PRO A 284 16.76 -11.12 11.20
C PRO A 284 17.89 -10.56 10.32
N ASN A 285 18.88 -11.37 9.94
CA ASN A 285 20.09 -10.87 9.26
C ASN A 285 20.12 -11.18 7.76
N PHE A 286 19.28 -12.10 7.29
CA PHE A 286 19.16 -12.41 5.87
C PHE A 286 17.83 -13.06 5.50
N VAL A 287 17.49 -12.97 4.22
CA VAL A 287 16.40 -13.70 3.58
C VAL A 287 16.91 -14.45 2.35
N GLN A 288 16.28 -15.58 2.06
CA GLN A 288 16.56 -16.41 0.90
C GLN A 288 15.27 -16.68 0.13
N ILE A 289 15.36 -16.54 -1.18
CA ILE A 289 14.31 -16.91 -2.12
C ILE A 289 14.89 -17.91 -3.13
N CYS A 290 14.13 -18.92 -3.55
CA CYS A 290 14.59 -19.90 -4.54
C CYS A 290 13.56 -20.15 -5.63
N ALA A 291 14.02 -20.43 -6.84
CA ALA A 291 13.24 -20.79 -8.02
C ALA A 291 13.86 -22.00 -8.74
N THR A 292 13.05 -22.69 -9.55
CA THR A 292 13.47 -23.86 -10.33
C THR A 292 13.40 -23.53 -11.82
N TYR A 293 14.54 -23.61 -12.51
CA TYR A 293 14.68 -23.39 -13.95
C TYR A 293 14.71 -24.71 -14.73
N ALA A 294 14.32 -24.65 -16.00
CA ALA A 294 14.30 -25.81 -16.89
C ALA A 294 15.71 -26.33 -17.24
N SER A 295 16.73 -25.47 -17.20
CA SER A 295 18.13 -25.87 -17.39
C SER A 295 19.12 -24.91 -16.71
N ALA A 296 20.38 -25.33 -16.61
CA ALA A 296 21.48 -24.54 -16.10
C ALA A 296 21.77 -23.29 -16.95
N GLU A 297 21.64 -23.40 -18.27
CA GLU A 297 21.90 -22.30 -19.21
C GLU A 297 20.91 -21.14 -18.98
N VAL A 298 19.62 -21.45 -18.85
CA VAL A 298 18.57 -20.46 -18.56
C VAL A 298 18.80 -19.81 -17.19
N ALA A 299 19.15 -20.63 -16.21
CA ALA A 299 19.42 -20.16 -14.86
C ALA A 299 20.61 -19.19 -14.81
N GLN A 300 21.68 -19.47 -15.57
CA GLN A 300 22.83 -18.60 -15.68
C GLN A 300 22.49 -17.28 -16.39
N GLU A 301 21.72 -17.32 -17.47
CA GLU A 301 21.28 -16.12 -18.19
C GLU A 301 20.42 -15.20 -17.29
N ALA A 302 19.54 -15.77 -16.47
CA ALA A 302 18.77 -15.01 -15.48
C ALA A 302 19.64 -14.40 -14.37
N ALA A 303 20.63 -15.16 -13.87
CA ALA A 303 21.58 -14.66 -12.88
C ALA A 303 22.47 -13.53 -13.46
N ASP A 304 22.89 -13.70 -14.72
CA ASP A 304 23.65 -12.69 -15.45
C ASP A 304 22.79 -11.45 -15.71
N TYR A 305 21.51 -11.58 -16.09
CA TYR A 305 20.63 -10.43 -16.31
C TYR A 305 20.46 -9.56 -15.07
N ILE A 306 20.17 -10.17 -13.92
CA ILE A 306 20.01 -9.45 -12.65
C ILE A 306 21.32 -8.80 -12.19
N SER A 307 22.48 -9.35 -12.61
CA SER A 307 23.80 -8.86 -12.22
C SER A 307 24.49 -7.94 -13.26
N ALA A 308 24.09 -7.99 -14.53
CA ALA A 308 24.69 -7.28 -15.65
C ALA A 308 24.04 -5.93 -15.93
N ASP A 309 22.80 -5.70 -15.49
CA ASP A 309 22.16 -4.40 -15.63
C ASP A 309 22.75 -3.41 -14.60
N ASP A 310 23.51 -2.45 -15.12
CA ASP A 310 24.24 -1.40 -14.40
C ASP A 310 23.36 -0.76 -13.32
N PHE A 311 23.50 -1.23 -12.07
CA PHE A 311 23.03 -0.64 -10.82
C PHE A 311 21.51 -0.43 -10.66
N SER A 312 20.70 -0.40 -11.72
CA SER A 312 19.33 0.10 -11.68
C SER A 312 18.34 -0.89 -11.05
N LEU A 313 18.42 -2.19 -11.37
CA LEU A 313 17.42 -3.16 -10.96
C LEU A 313 17.53 -3.56 -9.50
N VAL A 314 18.76 -3.75 -9.00
CA VAL A 314 19.01 -4.04 -7.58
C VAL A 314 18.70 -2.83 -6.71
N GLU A 315 19.02 -1.61 -7.16
CA GLU A 315 18.62 -0.37 -6.47
C GLU A 315 17.11 -0.16 -6.53
N LEU A 316 16.46 -0.40 -7.68
CA LEU A 316 15.01 -0.35 -7.83
C LEU A 316 14.31 -1.36 -6.92
N MET A 317 14.87 -2.55 -6.80
CA MET A 317 14.42 -3.58 -5.86
C MET A 317 14.54 -3.10 -4.42
N TRP A 318 15.66 -2.47 -4.05
CA TRP A 318 15.83 -1.88 -2.73
C TRP A 318 14.91 -0.69 -2.48
N ASP A 319 14.67 0.16 -3.46
CA ASP A 319 13.71 1.28 -3.40
C ASP A 319 12.28 0.75 -3.23
N TYR A 320 11.90 -0.27 -4.02
CA TYR A 320 10.60 -0.93 -3.95
C TYR A 320 10.35 -1.56 -2.57
N MET A 321 11.36 -2.27 -2.05
CA MET A 321 11.30 -2.85 -0.71
C MET A 321 11.54 -1.81 0.41
N ARG A 322 11.83 -0.55 0.05
CA ARG A 322 12.22 0.54 0.97
C ARG A 322 13.43 0.21 1.83
N LEU A 323 14.29 -0.67 1.33
CA LEU A 323 15.52 -1.12 1.98
C LEU A 323 16.74 -0.32 1.55
N ARG A 324 16.60 0.60 0.58
CA ARG A 324 17.72 1.38 0.03
C ARG A 324 18.57 2.03 1.13
N ARG A 325 17.94 2.63 2.14
CA ARG A 325 18.62 3.24 3.29
C ARG A 325 19.49 2.28 4.11
N TYR A 326 19.13 1.00 4.14
CA TYR A 326 19.79 -0.01 4.97
C TYR A 326 20.76 -0.91 4.19
N LEU A 327 20.62 -0.93 2.86
CA LEU A 327 21.40 -1.79 1.97
C LEU A 327 22.46 -1.00 1.18
N CYS A 328 22.34 0.32 1.09
CA CYS A 328 23.31 1.19 0.44
C CYS A 328 24.65 1.29 1.17
N GLY A 329 25.71 1.69 0.45
CA GLY A 329 26.99 2.10 1.06
C GLY A 329 27.83 0.95 1.61
N GLY A 330 27.66 -0.27 1.10
CA GLY A 330 28.37 -1.46 1.57
C GLY A 330 27.68 -2.20 2.73
N GLN A 331 26.47 -1.79 3.11
CA GLN A 331 25.73 -2.39 4.24
C GLN A 331 24.86 -3.59 3.87
N GLY A 332 24.62 -3.83 2.58
CA GLY A 332 23.88 -4.98 2.06
C GLY A 332 24.69 -5.83 1.08
N SER A 333 24.38 -7.13 1.01
CA SER A 333 24.91 -8.03 -0.01
C SER A 333 23.80 -8.89 -0.61
N LEU A 334 23.85 -9.07 -1.92
CA LEU A 334 23.00 -9.99 -2.67
C LEU A 334 23.89 -11.11 -3.24
N GLN A 335 23.61 -12.35 -2.88
CA GLN A 335 24.37 -13.52 -3.32
C GLN A 335 23.50 -14.48 -4.12
N PHE A 336 24.02 -14.93 -5.26
CA PHE A 336 23.43 -15.94 -6.12
C PHE A 336 24.08 -17.29 -5.80
N SER A 337 23.26 -18.31 -5.58
CA SER A 337 23.70 -19.68 -5.25
C SER A 337 22.77 -20.71 -5.88
N SER A 338 23.21 -21.96 -6.03
CA SER A 338 22.37 -23.08 -6.50
C SER A 338 22.62 -24.35 -5.69
N GLU A 339 21.62 -25.22 -5.56
CA GLU A 339 21.73 -26.48 -4.79
C GLU A 339 22.68 -27.51 -5.42
N SER A 340 23.01 -27.38 -6.70
CA SER A 340 23.83 -28.34 -7.46
C SER A 340 25.00 -27.70 -8.21
N ASP A 341 25.40 -26.48 -7.85
CA ASP A 341 26.39 -25.67 -8.58
C ASP A 341 26.09 -25.60 -10.10
N CYS A 342 24.80 -25.64 -10.46
CA CYS A 342 24.34 -25.56 -11.84
C CYS A 342 24.49 -24.16 -12.45
N ILE A 343 24.75 -23.15 -11.62
CA ILE A 343 25.21 -21.83 -12.06
C ILE A 343 26.52 -21.49 -11.36
N ASN A 344 27.31 -20.61 -11.99
CA ASN A 344 28.45 -20.02 -11.31
C ASN A 344 27.95 -19.10 -10.19
N PRO A 345 28.40 -19.27 -8.94
CA PRO A 345 27.99 -18.40 -7.86
C PRO A 345 28.50 -16.98 -8.14
N LEU A 346 27.58 -16.02 -8.10
CA LEU A 346 27.88 -14.60 -8.23
C LEU A 346 27.62 -13.93 -6.88
N LEU A 347 28.53 -13.05 -6.47
CA LEU A 347 28.36 -12.25 -5.26
C LEU A 347 28.30 -10.78 -5.66
N TYR A 348 27.15 -10.16 -5.42
CA TYR A 348 26.96 -8.74 -5.55
C TYR A 348 27.04 -8.08 -4.17
N ASN A 349 28.06 -7.24 -3.98
CA ASN A 349 28.16 -6.38 -2.82
C ASN A 349 27.58 -5.01 -3.17
N SER A 350 26.76 -4.45 -2.27
CA SER A 350 26.23 -3.09 -2.44
C SER A 350 27.37 -2.08 -2.65
N ARG A 351 27.20 -1.18 -3.64
CA ARG A 351 28.09 -0.04 -3.84
C ARG A 351 27.50 1.22 -3.19
N ALA A 352 28.25 2.32 -3.18
CA ALA A 352 27.78 3.60 -2.68
C ALA A 352 26.68 4.19 -3.58
N CYS A 353 25.42 3.91 -3.28
CA CYS A 353 24.28 4.65 -3.80
C CYS A 353 24.10 5.97 -3.06
N ALA A 354 23.76 7.04 -3.80
CA ALA A 354 23.48 8.34 -3.21
C ALA A 354 22.21 8.23 -2.34
N LEU A 355 22.39 8.27 -1.02
CA LEU A 355 21.26 8.46 -0.10
C LEU A 355 20.65 9.83 -0.41
N GLU A 356 19.52 9.87 -1.11
CA GLU A 356 18.69 11.08 -1.12
C GLU A 356 18.13 11.24 0.30
N GLN A 357 18.88 11.94 1.14
CA GLN A 357 18.41 12.35 2.45
C GLN A 357 17.40 13.47 2.24
N THR A 358 16.16 13.13 1.89
CA THR A 358 15.06 14.07 2.14
C THR A 358 15.03 14.28 3.66
N PRO A 359 15.37 15.48 4.17
CA PRO A 359 15.40 15.72 5.59
C PRO A 359 13.98 15.58 6.13
N PHE A 360 13.84 14.89 7.27
CA PHE A 360 12.56 14.79 7.96
C PHE A 360 11.99 16.20 8.21
N PRO A 361 10.67 16.43 8.08
CA PRO A 361 9.61 15.47 7.73
C PRO A 361 9.59 15.16 6.22
N PHE A 362 9.12 13.98 5.83
CA PHE A 362 9.17 13.50 4.43
C PHE A 362 8.13 14.14 3.48
N CYS A 363 7.48 15.22 3.92
CA CYS A 363 6.53 15.99 3.11
C CYS A 363 7.12 17.32 2.63
N GLU A 364 6.52 17.88 1.58
CA GLU A 364 6.85 19.22 1.09
C GLU A 364 6.16 20.29 1.94
N CYS A 365 6.94 20.97 2.76
CA CYS A 365 6.49 22.05 3.63
C CYS A 365 7.70 22.92 4.05
N ASP A 366 7.45 24.11 4.58
CA ASP A 366 8.51 24.97 5.10
C ASP A 366 9.02 24.45 6.45
N LYS A 367 10.18 23.79 6.41
CA LYS A 367 10.83 23.13 7.56
C LYS A 367 11.65 24.10 8.40
N THR A 368 11.82 25.34 7.95
CA THR A 368 12.77 26.27 8.55
C THR A 368 12.35 26.55 10.01
N PRO A 369 13.24 26.31 11.00
CA PRO A 369 12.93 26.58 12.40
C PRO A 369 12.49 28.04 12.60
N GLY A 370 11.44 28.26 13.37
CA GLY A 370 10.91 29.60 13.66
C GLY A 370 10.04 30.22 12.57
N THR A 371 9.59 29.48 11.55
CA THR A 371 8.64 30.01 10.54
C THR A 371 7.21 30.12 11.04
N MET A 372 6.81 29.29 12.00
CA MET A 372 5.52 29.38 12.70
C MET A 372 5.71 29.93 14.11
N PRO A 373 4.65 30.48 14.74
CA PRO A 373 4.70 30.90 16.14
C PRO A 373 4.66 29.73 17.14
N PHE A 374 5.14 28.56 16.72
CA PHE A 374 5.17 27.33 17.49
C PHE A 374 6.52 26.64 17.33
N GLY A 375 7.00 26.03 18.41
CA GLY A 375 8.22 25.24 18.41
C GLY A 375 8.08 24.00 19.28
N VAL A 376 8.97 23.04 19.05
CA VAL A 376 9.23 21.95 20.00
C VAL A 376 10.62 22.18 20.58
N ASP A 377 10.70 22.21 21.91
CA ASP A 377 11.92 22.41 22.66
C ASP A 377 11.97 21.43 23.84
N TYR A 378 13.15 21.27 24.41
CA TYR A 378 13.46 20.51 25.63
C TYR A 378 12.91 19.08 25.69
N TYR A 379 13.86 18.15 25.73
CA TYR A 379 13.63 16.77 26.10
C TYR A 379 14.05 16.56 27.56
N TYR A 380 13.18 15.96 28.37
CA TYR A 380 13.57 15.39 29.66
C TYR A 380 13.08 13.94 29.74
N SER A 381 14.03 13.01 29.97
CA SER A 381 13.72 11.65 30.37
C SER A 381 13.47 11.59 31.87
N GLU A 382 12.47 10.80 32.26
CA GLU A 382 12.45 10.14 33.56
C GLU A 382 12.96 8.69 33.34
N PRO A 383 14.26 8.40 33.49
CA PRO A 383 14.83 7.09 33.14
C PRO A 383 14.22 5.96 33.96
N ALA A 384 13.89 6.23 35.23
CA ALA A 384 13.23 5.30 36.14
C ALA A 384 11.83 4.85 35.65
N ASN A 385 11.19 5.63 34.76
CA ASN A 385 9.81 5.40 34.30
C ASN A 385 9.70 5.16 32.79
N SER A 386 10.82 5.09 32.05
CA SER A 386 10.79 4.95 30.58
C SER A 386 9.89 5.99 29.89
N LYS A 387 9.92 7.23 30.38
CA LYS A 387 9.02 8.32 29.95
C LYS A 387 9.85 9.47 29.39
N PHE A 388 9.52 9.88 28.18
CA PHE A 388 10.25 10.84 27.36
C PHE A 388 9.34 12.01 26.98
N CYS A 389 9.56 13.18 27.57
CA CYS A 389 8.68 14.33 27.37
C CYS A 389 9.32 15.40 26.49
N PHE A 390 8.52 15.92 25.55
CA PHE A 390 8.85 17.02 24.65
C PHE A 390 7.92 18.19 24.93
N THR A 391 8.47 19.41 24.96
CA THR A 391 7.67 20.61 25.23
C THR A 391 7.30 21.29 23.93
N VAL A 392 6.01 21.53 23.74
CA VAL A 392 5.48 22.37 22.66
C VAL A 392 5.18 23.74 23.24
N LEU A 393 5.71 24.79 22.63
CA LEU A 393 5.64 26.16 23.14
C LEU A 393 5.33 27.17 22.04
N ALA A 394 4.86 28.34 22.46
CA ALA A 394 4.78 29.50 21.59
C ALA A 394 6.17 30.12 21.41
N VAL A 395 6.53 30.46 20.17
CA VAL A 395 7.77 31.17 19.84
C VAL A 395 7.45 32.38 18.97
N THR A 396 8.36 33.36 18.94
CA THR A 396 8.22 34.48 17.99
C THR A 396 8.68 34.00 16.61
N PRO A 397 7.84 34.04 15.58
CA PRO A 397 8.24 33.63 14.25
C PRO A 397 9.23 34.64 13.65
N ASN A 398 10.17 34.16 12.85
CA ASN A 398 11.20 34.97 12.19
C ASN A 398 10.57 36.05 11.29
N ASP A 399 9.43 35.75 10.67
CA ASP A 399 8.60 36.70 9.93
C ASP A 399 7.12 36.54 10.34
N PRO A 400 6.63 37.36 11.28
CA PRO A 400 5.22 37.34 11.70
C PRO A 400 4.22 37.73 10.60
N SER A 401 4.69 38.35 9.51
CA SER A 401 3.86 38.78 8.40
C SER A 401 3.66 37.69 7.33
N SER A 402 4.51 36.67 7.34
CA SER A 402 4.46 35.53 6.42
C SER A 402 3.20 34.66 6.61
N SER A 403 2.90 33.81 5.63
CA SER A 403 1.79 32.86 5.72
C SER A 403 1.95 31.88 6.90
N CYS A 404 3.18 31.45 7.19
CA CYS A 404 3.48 30.57 8.32
C CYS A 404 3.51 31.31 9.67
N GLY A 405 3.98 32.57 9.69
CA GLY A 405 4.03 33.41 10.89
C GLY A 405 2.64 33.78 11.43
N LYS A 406 1.61 33.70 10.59
CA LYS A 406 0.20 34.00 10.92
C LYS A 406 -0.58 32.80 11.45
N ILE A 407 0.01 31.60 11.49
CA ILE A 407 -0.70 30.39 11.92
C ILE A 407 -1.02 30.48 13.41
N THR A 408 -2.25 30.14 13.80
CA THR A 408 -2.70 30.22 15.21
C THR A 408 -3.06 28.87 15.83
N THR A 409 -3.01 27.78 15.06
CA THR A 409 -3.42 26.44 15.47
C THR A 409 -2.40 25.39 15.03
N ILE A 410 -2.18 24.39 15.90
CA ILE A 410 -1.39 23.20 15.61
C ILE A 410 -2.34 22.03 15.31
N LYS A 411 -2.17 21.41 14.15
CA LYS A 411 -2.92 20.22 13.72
C LYS A 411 -2.33 18.92 14.22
N LYS A 412 -1.00 18.82 14.22
CA LYS A 412 -0.27 17.61 14.62
C LYS A 412 1.20 17.95 14.93
N VAL A 413 1.85 17.04 15.66
CA VAL A 413 3.30 17.00 15.76
C VAL A 413 3.76 15.64 15.22
N GLU A 414 4.80 15.64 14.37
CA GLU A 414 5.44 14.42 13.88
C GLU A 414 6.85 14.30 14.45
N PHE A 415 7.26 13.11 14.86
CA PHE A 415 8.59 12.78 15.34
C PHE A 415 9.29 11.78 14.41
N ASN A 416 10.61 11.92 14.27
CA ASN A 416 11.47 10.97 13.56
C ASN A 416 11.92 9.84 14.50
N ILE A 417 11.02 8.88 14.72
CA ILE A 417 11.18 7.74 15.63
C ILE A 417 11.28 6.45 14.82
N GLN A 418 12.22 5.57 15.20
CA GLN A 418 12.47 4.32 14.48
C GLN A 418 11.20 3.45 14.41
N ASP A 419 10.79 2.97 13.23
CA ASP A 419 9.59 2.10 13.11
C ASP A 419 9.78 0.78 13.89
N SER A 420 11.02 0.32 14.10
CA SER A 420 11.36 -0.88 14.86
C SER A 420 10.90 -0.84 16.33
N VAL A 421 10.89 0.34 16.96
CA VAL A 421 10.50 0.50 18.37
C VAL A 421 9.01 0.75 18.56
N LYS A 422 8.22 0.72 17.48
CA LYS A 422 6.77 0.96 17.51
C LYS A 422 6.02 0.11 18.53
N ARG A 423 6.41 -1.16 18.68
CA ARG A 423 5.79 -2.09 19.65
C ARG A 423 6.20 -1.82 21.10
N GLN A 424 7.23 -1.00 21.30
CA GLN A 424 7.76 -0.63 22.62
C GLN A 424 7.11 0.65 23.14
N ILE A 425 6.47 1.47 22.30
CA ILE A 425 5.67 2.63 22.74
C ILE A 425 4.35 2.13 23.34
N LYS A 426 4.20 2.30 24.65
CA LYS A 426 3.03 1.86 25.41
C LYS A 426 1.90 2.88 25.40
N ALA A 427 2.24 4.16 25.56
CA ALA A 427 1.29 5.25 25.63
C ALA A 427 1.94 6.58 25.25
N VAL A 428 1.11 7.53 24.82
CA VAL A 428 1.50 8.93 24.69
C VAL A 428 0.49 9.77 25.45
N VAL A 429 0.97 10.63 26.35
CA VAL A 429 0.14 11.44 27.24
C VAL A 429 0.59 12.89 27.25
N ASP A 430 -0.31 13.81 27.61
CA ASP A 430 0.07 15.19 27.92
C ASP A 430 0.55 15.35 29.38
N ALA A 431 0.88 16.59 29.78
CA ALA A 431 1.34 16.91 31.13
C ALA A 431 0.35 16.52 32.24
N SER A 432 -0.95 16.46 31.94
CA SER A 432 -2.00 16.05 32.88
C SER A 432 -2.17 14.52 32.98
N GLY A 433 -1.44 13.77 32.15
CA GLY A 433 -1.59 12.31 32.03
C GLY A 433 -2.72 11.89 31.08
N LYS A 434 -3.36 12.83 30.38
CA LYS A 434 -4.41 12.50 29.40
C LYS A 434 -3.79 11.93 28.14
N THR A 435 -4.32 10.80 27.68
CA THR A 435 -3.85 10.12 26.47
C THR A 435 -4.06 10.98 25.21
N LEU A 436 -2.99 11.13 24.44
CA LEU A 436 -3.00 11.76 23.13
C LEU A 436 -3.14 10.69 22.04
N ARG A 437 -3.88 11.03 20.97
CA ARG A 437 -4.05 10.14 19.82
C ARG A 437 -2.78 10.10 18.99
N THR A 438 -2.42 8.91 18.53
CA THR A 438 -1.21 8.67 17.77
C THR A 438 -1.49 7.92 16.47
N ALA A 439 -0.63 8.12 15.49
CA ALA A 439 -0.61 7.36 14.25
C ALA A 439 0.84 7.16 13.80
N TRP A 440 1.07 6.15 12.97
CA TRP A 440 2.38 5.93 12.34
C TRP A 440 2.30 6.24 10.85
N GLY A 441 3.43 6.65 10.28
CA GLY A 441 3.67 6.70 8.85
C GLY A 441 3.58 5.32 8.20
N SER A 442 4.04 5.23 6.95
CA SER A 442 4.09 3.96 6.25
C SER A 442 5.06 2.96 6.91
N LEU A 443 4.98 1.68 6.56
CA LEU A 443 5.95 0.70 7.05
C LEU A 443 7.38 1.08 6.59
N GLY A 444 8.36 1.08 7.51
CA GLY A 444 9.73 1.52 7.24
C GLY A 444 9.93 3.05 7.18
N ASP A 445 8.87 3.83 7.40
CA ASP A 445 8.95 5.28 7.59
C ASP A 445 9.06 5.57 9.09
N ASN A 446 10.09 6.31 9.47
CA ASN A 446 10.36 6.68 10.87
C ASN A 446 9.45 7.83 11.36
N THR A 447 8.24 7.96 10.81
CA THR A 447 7.33 9.07 11.14
C THR A 447 6.29 8.63 12.18
N PHE A 448 6.44 9.11 13.41
CA PHE A 448 5.46 8.93 14.48
C PHE A 448 4.65 10.22 14.68
N LYS A 449 3.32 10.13 14.60
CA LYS A 449 2.42 11.30 14.55
C LYS A 449 1.56 11.37 15.80
N ILE A 450 1.44 12.56 16.36
CA ILE A 450 0.50 12.89 17.44
C ILE A 450 -0.57 13.76 16.79
N THR A 451 -1.76 13.17 16.58
CA THR A 451 -2.82 13.76 15.77
C THR A 451 -4.18 13.15 16.11
N PRO A 452 -5.27 13.92 16.03
CA PRO A 452 -5.32 15.37 15.84
C PRO A 452 -4.92 16.11 17.12
N LEU A 453 -4.22 17.22 16.95
CA LEU A 453 -4.06 18.28 17.93
C LEU A 453 -4.95 19.46 17.52
N SER A 454 -5.30 20.29 18.50
CA SER A 454 -6.07 21.52 18.32
C SER A 454 -5.56 22.63 19.25
N TRP A 455 -4.26 22.59 19.53
CA TRP A 455 -3.61 23.54 20.43
C TRP A 455 -3.46 24.89 19.74
N THR A 456 -3.80 25.96 20.45
CA THR A 456 -3.84 27.32 19.90
C THR A 456 -2.68 28.17 20.42
N LEU A 457 -2.32 29.21 19.67
CA LEU A 457 -1.30 30.16 20.10
C LEU A 457 -1.60 30.80 21.47
N PRO A 458 -2.84 31.26 21.77
CA PRO A 458 -3.18 31.74 23.10
C PRO A 458 -2.98 30.69 24.20
N GLN A 459 -3.32 29.42 23.94
CA GLN A 459 -3.13 28.33 24.91
C GLN A 459 -1.64 28.12 25.21
N LEU A 460 -0.81 28.06 24.17
CA LEU A 460 0.64 27.83 24.30
C LEU A 460 1.41 29.04 24.83
N THR A 461 0.87 30.26 24.63
CA THR A 461 1.40 31.49 25.24
C THR A 461 1.08 31.54 26.74
N ALA A 462 -0.08 31.02 27.15
CA ALA A 462 -0.46 30.94 28.55
C ALA A 462 0.34 29.88 29.32
N ALA A 463 0.52 28.70 28.71
CA ALA A 463 1.36 27.64 29.26
C ALA A 463 1.84 26.68 28.15
N PRO A 464 3.14 26.34 28.12
CA PRO A 464 3.64 25.28 27.25
C PRO A 464 2.91 23.95 27.48
N GLN A 465 2.73 23.19 26.41
CA GLN A 465 2.12 21.84 26.47
C GLN A 465 3.22 20.78 26.40
N GLN A 466 2.96 19.59 26.94
CA GLN A 466 3.90 18.47 26.85
C GLN A 466 3.32 17.31 26.05
N ILE A 467 4.21 16.61 25.34
CA ILE A 467 3.96 15.31 24.73
C ILE A 467 4.93 14.34 25.37
N CYS A 468 4.43 13.41 26.17
CA CYS A 468 5.22 12.40 26.87
C CYS A 468 5.01 11.01 26.26
N ILE A 469 6.06 10.42 25.73
CA ILE A 469 6.10 9.07 25.15
C ILE A 469 6.57 8.10 26.23
N ILE A 470 5.77 7.09 26.54
CA ILE A 470 6.07 6.06 27.54
C ILE A 470 6.44 4.77 26.82
N THR A 471 7.60 4.19 27.13
CA THR A 471 8.11 2.96 26.50
C THR A 471 8.21 1.79 27.50
N THR A 472 8.39 0.57 26.98
CA THR A 472 8.65 -0.64 27.79
C THR A 472 10.13 -1.04 27.73
N GLY A 473 11.03 -0.09 28.05
CA GLY A 473 12.47 -0.35 28.14
C GLY A 473 13.32 0.08 26.95
N ALA A 474 12.82 0.96 26.08
CA ALA A 474 13.62 1.64 25.06
C ALA A 474 14.36 2.82 25.68
N GLU A 475 15.65 3.00 25.39
CA GLU A 475 16.34 4.26 25.66
C GLU A 475 16.04 5.31 24.57
N LEU A 476 16.36 6.59 24.80
CA LEU A 476 16.07 7.63 23.81
C LEU A 476 16.87 7.45 22.51
N SER A 477 18.09 6.95 22.61
CA SER A 477 18.94 6.55 21.49
C SER A 477 18.31 5.45 20.64
N ASP A 478 17.54 4.55 21.25
CA ASP A 478 16.78 3.52 20.54
C ASP A 478 15.50 4.10 19.92
N LEU A 479 14.90 5.09 20.59
CA LEU A 479 13.67 5.74 20.14
C LEU A 479 13.90 6.59 18.89
N CYS A 480 14.92 7.45 18.90
CA CYS A 480 15.12 8.50 17.91
C CYS A 480 16.24 8.18 16.90
N VAL A 481 16.10 8.67 15.66
CA VAL A 481 17.06 8.41 14.58
C VAL A 481 18.25 9.37 14.66
N GLY A 482 19.48 8.85 14.63
CA GLY A 482 20.69 9.66 14.37
C GLY A 482 21.25 10.42 15.58
N GLY A 483 21.01 9.96 16.80
CA GLY A 483 21.59 10.58 18.00
C GLY A 483 20.91 11.88 18.45
N GLY A 484 19.65 12.10 18.06
CA GLY A 484 18.81 13.23 18.47
C GLY A 484 17.36 13.01 18.07
N CYS A 485 16.41 13.53 18.84
CA CYS A 485 15.00 13.45 18.49
C CYS A 485 14.61 14.64 17.61
N THR A 486 14.24 14.34 16.37
CA THR A 486 13.73 15.37 15.45
C THR A 486 12.21 15.39 15.50
N ALA A 487 11.62 16.57 15.64
CA ALA A 487 10.18 16.78 15.69
C ALA A 487 9.76 17.92 14.75
N SER A 488 8.54 17.89 14.23
CA SER A 488 7.98 18.94 13.36
C SER A 488 6.54 19.24 13.71
N VAL A 489 6.23 20.52 13.82
CA VAL A 489 4.89 21.02 14.17
C VAL A 489 4.17 21.39 12.89
N PHE A 490 2.96 20.89 12.67
CA PHE A 490 2.21 21.17 11.45
C PHE A 490 1.00 22.05 11.69
N ASP A 491 0.80 22.98 10.76
CA ASP A 491 -0.44 23.73 10.64
C ASP A 491 -1.55 22.90 9.97
N ASP A 492 -2.76 23.46 9.91
CA ASP A 492 -3.92 22.79 9.32
C ASP A 492 -3.77 22.50 7.81
N SER A 493 -3.11 23.40 7.09
CA SER A 493 -2.81 23.26 5.66
C SER A 493 -1.64 22.32 5.38
N GLN A 494 -0.82 22.02 6.40
CA GLN A 494 0.41 21.22 6.34
C GLN A 494 1.49 21.80 5.42
N LYS A 495 1.41 23.09 5.10
CA LYS A 495 2.42 23.79 4.29
C LYS A 495 3.54 24.37 5.15
N CYS A 496 3.30 24.54 6.45
CA CYS A 496 4.26 25.04 7.41
C CYS A 496 4.57 23.92 8.41
N CYS A 497 5.86 23.60 8.56
CA CYS A 497 6.30 22.44 9.33
C CYS A 497 7.65 22.64 10.04
N PRO A 498 7.86 23.74 10.78
CA PRO A 498 9.16 24.01 11.39
C PRO A 498 9.66 22.79 12.15
N THR A 499 10.89 22.40 11.82
CA THR A 499 11.51 21.18 12.31
C THR A 499 12.59 21.52 13.33
N SER A 500 12.53 20.91 14.50
CA SER A 500 13.55 21.03 15.54
C SER A 500 14.21 19.68 15.78
N THR A 501 15.52 19.67 16.01
CA THR A 501 16.27 18.48 16.45
C THR A 501 16.88 18.74 17.80
N SER A 502 16.61 17.87 18.78
CA SER A 502 17.25 17.95 20.09
C SER A 502 18.70 17.47 20.02
N GLN A 503 19.59 18.14 20.74
CA GLN A 503 20.94 17.62 21.07
C GLN A 503 20.80 16.74 22.32
N LEU A 504 21.35 15.51 22.30
CA LEU A 504 21.18 14.49 23.35
C LEU A 504 21.95 14.74 24.67
N GLU A 505 22.39 15.96 24.98
CA GLU A 505 23.00 16.19 26.29
C GLU A 505 21.92 16.33 27.37
N PRO A 506 21.93 15.50 28.44
CA PRO A 506 21.02 15.65 29.55
C PRO A 506 21.36 16.93 30.30
N VAL A 507 20.60 18.00 30.06
CA VAL A 507 20.60 19.15 30.95
C VAL A 507 19.90 18.70 32.24
N VAL A 508 20.70 18.42 33.27
CA VAL A 508 20.21 18.29 34.64
C VAL A 508 19.40 19.57 34.93
N PRO A 509 18.17 19.48 35.47
CA PRO A 509 17.44 20.67 35.86
C PRO A 509 18.25 21.36 36.96
N ASP A 510 18.97 22.42 36.62
CA ASP A 510 19.54 23.29 37.63
C ASP A 510 18.36 23.94 38.36
N ASP A 511 18.36 23.79 39.69
CA ASP A 511 17.55 24.52 40.66
C ASP A 511 17.85 26.03 40.59
N ALA A 512 17.53 26.64 39.45
CA ALA A 512 17.70 28.06 39.17
C ALA A 512 16.35 28.77 38.99
N PHE A 513 15.35 28.39 39.79
CA PHE A 513 14.44 29.38 40.37
C PHE A 513 15.11 29.99 41.62
N ARG A 514 16.28 30.61 41.41
CA ARG A 514 16.83 31.60 42.33
C ARG A 514 16.93 32.90 41.56
N SER A 515 15.96 33.76 41.88
CA SER A 515 16.10 35.20 42.10
C SER A 515 17.28 35.87 41.41
N PHE A 516 17.02 36.92 40.63
CA PHE A 516 17.66 38.25 40.71
C PHE A 516 17.14 39.14 39.56
N PRO A 517 17.15 40.47 39.71
CA PRO A 517 16.44 41.32 40.65
C PRO A 517 15.14 41.93 40.09
#